data_AF-A0A957A7Q6-F1
#
_entry.id   AF-A0A957A7Q6-F1
#
_cell.length_a   1.000
_cell.length_b   1.000
_cell.length_c   1.000
_cell.angle_alpha   90.00
_cell.angle_beta   90.00
_cell.angle_gamma   90.00
#
_symmetry.space_group_name_H-M   'P 1'
#
loop_
_entity.id
_entity.type
_entity.pdbx_description
1 polymer ?
#
loop_
_entity_poly.entity_id
_entity_poly.type
_entity_poly.pdbx_seq_one_letter_code
_entity_poly.pdbx_strand_id
1 'polypeptide(L)'
;GLRHRIDHCGITPPDLQARVKHQGIVPAMQPAFFWEFGDGYIRNYGRHRADVMFPAKSLIASGVRVAGSSDAPVTDYRPLFGIEQAMTRATRDGDVCGPDERVDLDTAIRMHTINGAYA
;
A
#
# COMPACT_ATOMS: atom_id res chain seq x y z
N GLY A 1 9.51 -0.59 23.61
CA GLY A 1 10.56 -0.50 22.58
C GLY A 1 10.26 0.64 21.64
N LEU A 2 11.16 0.91 20.68
CA LEU A 2 10.94 1.90 19.61
C LEU A 2 9.82 1.43 18.66
N ARG A 3 9.13 2.38 18.01
CA ARG A 3 8.18 2.11 16.93
C ARG A 3 8.87 2.41 15.61
N HIS A 4 9.20 1.36 14.86
CA HIS A 4 9.84 1.50 13.56
C HIS A 4 8.79 1.51 12.45
N ARG A 5 9.04 2.33 11.43
CA ARG A 5 8.25 2.36 10.20
C ARG A 5 9.13 2.09 8.98
N ILE A 6 8.53 1.55 7.93
CA ILE A 6 9.17 1.39 6.62
C ILE A 6 8.30 2.11 5.59
N ASP A 7 8.88 3.09 4.92
CA ASP A 7 8.24 3.81 3.83
C ASP A 7 8.21 2.96 2.54
N HIS A 8 7.15 3.14 1.75
CA HIS A 8 6.77 2.36 0.56
C HIS A 8 6.40 0.91 0.84
N CYS A 9 7.32 0.12 1.41
CA CYS A 9 7.12 -1.30 1.68
C CYS A 9 6.58 -2.07 0.44
N GLY A 10 7.08 -1.70 -0.74
CA GLY A 10 6.47 -2.06 -2.03
C GLY A 10 6.55 -3.54 -2.40
N ILE A 11 7.73 -4.16 -2.27
CA ILE A 11 7.92 -5.60 -2.55
C ILE A 11 8.02 -6.34 -1.22
N THR A 12 6.91 -6.89 -0.78
CA THR A 12 6.80 -7.53 0.54
C THR A 12 6.15 -8.91 0.42
N PRO A 13 6.89 -9.93 -0.06
CA PRO A 13 6.41 -11.32 -0.11
C PRO A 13 6.09 -11.87 1.30
N PRO A 14 5.38 -13.01 1.41
CA PRO A 14 4.86 -13.52 2.68
C PRO A 14 5.89 -13.69 3.80
N ASP A 15 7.13 -14.07 3.49
CA ASP A 15 8.22 -14.17 4.46
C ASP A 15 8.60 -12.79 5.05
N LEU A 16 8.61 -11.74 4.22
CA LEU A 16 8.83 -10.37 4.70
C LEU A 16 7.61 -9.82 5.45
N GLN A 17 6.38 -10.18 5.06
CA GLN A 17 5.17 -9.82 5.81
C GLN A 17 5.21 -10.40 7.23
N ALA A 18 5.63 -11.66 7.37
CA ALA A 18 5.80 -12.30 8.67
C ALA A 18 6.84 -11.58 9.54
N ARG A 19 7.95 -11.12 8.93
CA ARG A 19 8.98 -10.32 9.63
C ARG A 19 8.45 -8.96 10.06
N VAL A 20 7.72 -8.25 9.21
CA VAL A 20 7.06 -6.97 9.54
C VAL A 20 6.18 -7.14 10.77
N LYS A 21 5.34 -8.18 10.77
CA LYS A 21 4.48 -8.51 11.91
C LYS A 21 5.27 -8.82 13.17
N HIS A 22 6.24 -9.73 13.09
CA HIS A 22 7.05 -10.14 14.23
C HIS A 22 7.82 -8.96 14.86
N GLN A 23 8.30 -8.02 14.04
CA GLN A 23 9.06 -6.86 14.50
C GLN A 23 8.18 -5.66 14.91
N GLY A 24 6.85 -5.75 14.74
CA GLY A 24 5.93 -4.65 15.06
C GLY A 24 6.16 -3.41 14.21
N ILE A 25 6.67 -3.57 12.98
CA ILE A 25 6.94 -2.47 12.05
C ILE A 25 5.62 -1.98 11.46
N VAL A 26 5.50 -0.65 11.27
CA VAL A 26 4.37 -0.02 10.59
C VAL A 26 4.77 0.31 9.14
N PRO A 27 4.21 -0.37 8.13
CA PRO A 27 4.39 0.01 6.73
C PRO A 27 3.65 1.32 6.42
N ALA A 28 4.31 2.27 5.78
CA ALA A 28 3.71 3.48 5.23
C ALA A 28 3.70 3.38 3.70
N MET A 29 2.54 3.07 3.13
CA MET A 29 2.38 2.81 1.69
C MET A 29 1.74 4.00 0.97
N GLN A 30 2.01 4.13 -0.33
CA GLN A 30 1.44 5.17 -1.19
C GLN A 30 0.51 4.56 -2.24
N PRO A 31 -0.81 4.45 -1.96
CA PRO A 31 -1.73 3.83 -2.92
C PRO A 31 -1.75 4.51 -4.28
N ALA A 32 -1.51 5.82 -4.35
CA ALA A 32 -1.42 6.57 -5.61
C ALA A 32 -0.36 6.03 -6.58
N PHE A 33 0.61 5.24 -6.11
CA PHE A 33 1.61 4.58 -6.96
C PHE A 33 0.98 3.63 -7.98
N PHE A 34 -0.22 3.07 -7.73
CA PHE A 34 -0.88 2.23 -8.72
C PHE A 34 -1.30 3.01 -9.96
N TRP A 35 -1.83 4.22 -9.77
CA TRP A 35 -2.16 5.09 -10.89
C TRP A 35 -0.90 5.60 -11.59
N GLU A 36 0.11 6.05 -10.84
CA GLU A 36 1.31 6.67 -11.42
C GLU A 36 2.26 5.65 -12.07
N PHE A 37 2.40 4.47 -11.47
CA PHE A 37 3.46 3.50 -11.80
C PHE A 37 2.97 2.07 -12.02
N GLY A 38 1.68 1.77 -11.80
CA GLY A 38 1.13 0.41 -11.85
C GLY A 38 1.36 -0.29 -13.19
N ASP A 39 1.13 0.41 -14.30
CA ASP A 39 1.41 -0.11 -15.66
C ASP A 39 2.90 -0.46 -15.83
N GLY A 40 3.78 0.37 -15.27
CA GLY A 40 5.22 0.12 -15.23
C GLY A 40 5.58 -1.08 -14.36
N TYR A 41 4.93 -1.27 -13.21
CA TYR A 41 5.15 -2.44 -12.36
C TYR A 41 4.77 -3.73 -13.09
N ILE A 42 3.60 -3.77 -13.73
CA ILE A 42 3.12 -4.93 -14.50
C ILE A 42 4.09 -5.24 -15.64
N ARG A 43 4.48 -4.23 -16.41
CA ARG A 43 5.39 -4.38 -17.55
C ARG A 43 6.79 -4.85 -17.15
N ASN A 44 7.36 -4.26 -16.09
CA ASN A 44 8.77 -4.44 -15.75
C ASN A 44 9.03 -5.61 -14.79
N TYR A 45 8.10 -5.90 -13.88
CA TYR A 45 8.24 -6.99 -12.90
C TYR A 45 7.41 -8.22 -13.23
N GLY A 46 6.53 -8.11 -14.23
CA GLY A 46 5.57 -9.14 -14.58
C GLY A 46 4.38 -9.15 -13.61
N ARG A 47 3.23 -9.61 -14.14
CA ARG A 47 1.94 -9.61 -13.45
C ARG A 47 2.01 -10.26 -12.07
N HIS A 48 2.61 -11.45 -11.98
CA HIS A 48 2.71 -12.20 -10.72
C HIS A 48 3.36 -11.40 -9.58
N ARG A 49 4.43 -10.65 -9.87
CA ARG A 49 5.11 -9.85 -8.84
C ARG A 49 4.38 -8.55 -8.54
N ALA A 50 3.85 -7.90 -9.58
CA ALA A 50 3.10 -6.64 -9.44
C ALA A 50 1.83 -6.83 -8.60
N ASP A 51 1.11 -7.93 -8.79
CA ASP A 51 -0.16 -8.19 -8.10
C ASP A 51 -0.02 -8.37 -6.58
N VAL A 52 1.18 -8.69 -6.10
CA VAL A 52 1.47 -8.83 -4.67
C VAL A 52 2.28 -7.65 -4.10
N MET A 53 2.48 -6.59 -4.88
CA MET A 53 3.11 -5.35 -4.39
C MET A 53 2.17 -4.57 -3.49
N PHE A 54 2.76 -3.91 -2.49
CA PHE A 54 2.06 -3.16 -1.44
C PHE A 54 0.88 -3.96 -0.87
N PRO A 55 1.16 -5.08 -0.15
CA PRO A 55 0.15 -6.04 0.29
C PRO A 55 -0.61 -5.54 1.54
N ALA A 56 -1.28 -4.40 1.41
CA ALA A 56 -1.94 -3.71 2.50
C ALA A 56 -3.02 -4.57 3.16
N LYS A 57 -3.87 -5.24 2.36
CA LYS A 57 -4.96 -6.07 2.88
C LYS A 57 -4.42 -7.28 3.62
N SER A 58 -3.43 -7.97 3.06
CA SER A 58 -2.81 -9.14 3.70
C SER A 58 -2.14 -8.78 5.03
N LEU A 59 -1.39 -7.68 5.06
CA LEU A 59 -0.77 -7.19 6.28
C LEU A 59 -1.81 -6.83 7.35
N ILE A 60 -2.86 -6.09 6.98
CA ILE A 60 -3.94 -5.70 7.89
C ILE A 60 -4.68 -6.93 8.42
N ALA A 61 -5.01 -7.89 7.57
CA ALA A 61 -5.64 -9.15 7.96
C ALA A 61 -4.77 -9.95 8.95
N SER A 62 -3.44 -9.82 8.87
CA SER A 62 -2.51 -10.45 9.81
C SER A 62 -2.36 -9.72 11.15
N GLY A 63 -3.00 -8.55 11.32
CA GLY A 63 -2.95 -7.70 12.51
C GLY A 63 -1.90 -6.59 12.46
N VAL A 64 -1.25 -6.36 11.32
CA VAL A 64 -0.30 -5.26 11.13
C VAL A 64 -1.05 -3.96 10.86
N ARG A 65 -0.63 -2.87 11.52
CA ARG A 65 -1.11 -1.52 11.17
C ARG A 65 -0.39 -1.04 9.92
N VAL A 66 -1.14 -0.56 8.93
CA VAL A 66 -0.61 0.04 7.71
C VAL A 66 -1.07 1.49 7.62
N ALA A 67 -0.13 2.40 7.37
CA ALA A 67 -0.39 3.81 7.13
C ALA A 67 -0.41 4.11 5.63
N GLY A 68 -1.21 5.10 5.24
CA GLY A 68 -1.25 5.67 3.90
C GLY A 68 -0.59 7.03 3.85
N SER A 69 0.16 7.33 2.80
CA SER A 69 0.73 8.65 2.51
C SER A 69 0.73 8.94 1.00
N SER A 70 1.00 10.18 0.60
CA SER A 70 1.06 10.55 -0.83
C SER A 70 2.46 10.46 -1.44
N ASP A 71 3.51 10.62 -0.63
CA ASP A 71 4.87 10.89 -1.14
C ASP A 71 4.89 12.09 -2.11
N ALA A 72 4.06 13.11 -1.84
CA ALA A 72 4.07 14.33 -2.62
C ALA A 72 5.47 15.00 -2.54
N PRO A 73 5.98 15.56 -3.65
CA PRO A 73 5.29 15.82 -4.92
C PRO A 73 5.43 14.70 -5.96
N VAL A 74 5.91 13.49 -5.60
CA VAL A 74 6.06 12.37 -6.54
C VAL A 74 4.71 11.93 -7.09
N THR A 75 3.67 11.91 -6.25
CA THR A 75 2.28 11.70 -6.68
C THR A 75 1.35 12.80 -6.19
N ASP A 76 0.08 12.73 -6.60
CA ASP A 76 -0.95 13.69 -6.20
C ASP A 76 -1.11 13.76 -4.66
N TYR A 77 -1.06 14.97 -4.12
CA TYR A 77 -1.09 15.20 -2.68
C TYR A 77 -2.50 15.02 -2.06
N ARG A 78 -3.56 14.93 -2.86
CA ARG A 78 -4.94 14.90 -2.37
C ARG A 78 -5.23 13.57 -1.70
N PRO A 79 -5.59 13.55 -0.40
CA PRO A 79 -5.80 12.30 0.35
C PRO A 79 -6.95 11.45 -0.21
N LEU A 80 -7.99 12.09 -0.78
CA LEU A 80 -9.09 11.36 -1.41
C LEU A 80 -8.63 10.52 -2.61
N PHE A 81 -7.60 10.97 -3.33
CA PHE A 81 -7.02 10.19 -4.42
C PHE A 81 -6.26 8.97 -3.91
N GLY A 82 -5.49 9.14 -2.82
CA GLY A 82 -4.85 7.99 -2.13
C GLY A 82 -5.87 6.99 -1.58
N ILE A 83 -6.98 7.46 -1.01
CA ILE A 83 -8.07 6.62 -0.53
C ILE A 83 -8.72 5.85 -1.68
N GLU A 84 -9.05 6.53 -2.78
CA GLU A 84 -9.58 5.91 -3.99
C GLU A 84 -8.64 4.81 -4.48
N GLN A 85 -7.35 5.10 -4.63
CA GLN A 85 -6.38 4.13 -5.15
C GLN A 85 -6.11 2.96 -4.21
N ALA A 86 -6.30 3.12 -2.90
CA ALA A 86 -6.25 1.99 -1.96
C ALA A 86 -7.40 1.00 -2.19
N MET A 87 -8.56 1.51 -2.64
CA MET A 87 -9.76 0.72 -2.92
C MET A 87 -9.78 0.18 -4.35
N THR A 88 -9.32 0.96 -5.33
CA THR A 88 -9.43 0.62 -6.75
C THR A 88 -8.17 -0.04 -7.29
N ARG A 89 -6.99 0.39 -6.86
CA ARG A 89 -5.67 -0.02 -7.38
C ARG A 89 -5.61 0.05 -8.91
N ALA A 90 -6.28 1.06 -9.47
CA ALA A 90 -6.41 1.25 -10.90
C ALA A 90 -5.11 1.81 -11.48
N THR A 91 -4.75 1.36 -12.67
CA THR A 91 -3.63 1.91 -13.43
C THR A 91 -4.13 2.95 -14.44
N ARG A 92 -3.22 3.75 -15.02
CA ARG A 92 -3.58 4.79 -15.99
C ARG A 92 -4.10 4.21 -17.29
N ASP A 93 -3.58 3.05 -17.70
CA ASP A 93 -4.02 2.37 -18.94
C ASP A 93 -5.32 1.56 -18.76
N GLY A 94 -5.93 1.60 -17.57
CA GLY A 94 -7.24 0.98 -17.29
C GLY A 94 -7.17 -0.47 -16.80
N ASP A 95 -6.00 -0.97 -16.40
CA ASP A 95 -5.84 -2.26 -15.71
C ASP A 95 -5.99 -2.07 -14.18
N VAL A 96 -5.93 -3.18 -13.44
CA VAL A 96 -5.93 -3.23 -11.98
C VAL A 96 -4.73 -4.03 -11.51
N CYS A 97 -3.85 -3.38 -10.74
CA CYS A 97 -2.65 -4.01 -10.20
C CYS A 97 -2.94 -4.60 -8.80
N GLY A 98 -2.92 -5.92 -8.65
CA GLY A 98 -3.16 -6.58 -7.36
C GLY A 98 -4.58 -6.40 -6.80
N PRO A 99 -5.64 -6.82 -7.53
CA PRO A 99 -7.03 -6.64 -7.07
C PRO A 99 -7.33 -7.26 -5.70
N ASP A 100 -6.62 -8.33 -5.34
CA ASP A 100 -6.82 -9.03 -4.06
C ASP A 100 -6.33 -8.25 -2.85
N GLU A 101 -5.45 -7.26 -3.07
CA GLU A 101 -4.88 -6.37 -2.05
C GLU A 101 -5.63 -5.04 -1.90
N ARG A 102 -6.81 -4.91 -2.52
CA ARG A 102 -7.73 -3.79 -2.30
C ARG A 102 -8.27 -3.79 -0.88
N VAL A 103 -8.41 -2.61 -0.30
CA VAL A 103 -9.06 -2.41 1.00
C VAL A 103 -10.42 -1.75 0.85
N ASP A 104 -11.29 -1.88 1.86
CA ASP A 104 -12.56 -1.14 1.90
C ASP A 104 -12.35 0.33 2.31
N LEU A 105 -13.43 1.11 2.23
CA LEU A 105 -13.39 2.54 2.51
C LEU A 105 -13.00 2.85 3.97
N ASP A 106 -13.54 2.11 4.95
CA ASP A 106 -13.20 2.33 6.37
C ASP A 106 -11.70 2.08 6.61
N THR A 107 -11.17 0.98 6.06
CA THR A 107 -9.75 0.66 6.12
C THR A 107 -8.91 1.73 5.44
N ALA A 108 -9.29 2.18 4.25
CA ALA A 108 -8.58 3.24 3.52
C ALA A 108 -8.58 4.57 4.30
N ILE A 109 -9.69 4.95 4.92
CA ILE A 109 -9.77 6.15 5.76
C ILE A 109 -8.85 6.00 6.98
N ARG A 110 -8.86 4.84 7.66
CA ARG A 110 -7.96 4.58 8.80
C ARG A 110 -6.49 4.64 8.42
N MET A 111 -6.12 4.09 7.25
CA MET A 111 -4.76 4.20 6.70
C MET A 111 -4.31 5.66 6.62
N HIS A 112 -5.16 6.55 6.13
CA HIS A 112 -4.87 7.97 5.92
C HIS A 112 -5.17 8.88 7.13
N THR A 113 -5.58 8.31 8.26
CA THR A 113 -5.90 9.08 9.48
C THR A 113 -5.20 8.47 10.69
N ILE A 114 -5.89 7.61 11.45
CA ILE A 114 -5.44 7.12 12.75
C ILE A 114 -4.19 6.24 12.63
N ASN A 115 -4.02 5.51 11.54
CA ASN A 115 -2.80 4.72 11.31
C ASN A 115 -1.64 5.62 10.89
N GLY A 116 -1.88 6.65 10.07
CA GLY A 116 -0.89 7.66 9.71
C GLY A 116 -0.38 8.44 10.92
N ALA A 117 -1.27 8.80 11.86
CA ALA A 117 -0.88 9.47 13.11
C ALA A 117 -0.15 8.55 14.10
N TYR A 118 -0.41 7.24 14.05
CA TYR A 118 0.29 6.26 14.87
C TYR A 118 1.70 5.95 14.37
N ALA A 119 1.90 5.97 13.05
CA ALA A 119 3.11 5.49 12.37
C ALA A 119 4.39 6.27 12.71
#